data_AF-A0A962E5N5-F1
#
_entry.id   AF-A0A962E5N5-F1
#
_cell.length_a   1.000
_cell.length_b   1.000
_cell.length_c   1.000
_cell.angle_alpha   90.00
_cell.angle_beta   90.00
_cell.angle_gamma   90.00
#
_symmetry.space_group_name_H-M   'P 1'
#
loop_
_entity.id
_entity.type
_entity.pdbx_description
1 polymer ?
#
loop_
_entity_poly.entity_id
_entity_poly.type
_entity_poly.pdbx_seq_one_letter_code
_entity_poly.pdbx_strand_id
1 'polypeptide(L)' 'MAESATYYVPHGSRWPIFGSVSMFLLMLGAANLMNEAAVGGPLLALGALMIVVMLFGWFGDVIRESLKGLYS' A
#
# COMPACT_ATOMS: atom_id res chain seq x y z
N MET A 1 -2.25 -35.54 -18.29
CA MET A 1 -1.67 -34.33 -18.91
C MET A 1 -1.39 -33.37 -17.77
N ALA A 2 -0.13 -33.03 -17.50
CA ALA A 2 0.19 -32.03 -16.50
C ALA A 2 -0.14 -30.66 -17.12
N GLU A 3 -1.14 -29.99 -16.56
CA GLU A 3 -1.54 -28.64 -16.94
C GLU A 3 -0.43 -27.68 -16.47
N SER A 4 0.23 -27.02 -17.42
CA SER A 4 1.26 -26.03 -17.11
C SER A 4 0.58 -24.76 -16.57
N ALA A 5 0.51 -24.62 -15.25
CA ALA A 5 0.01 -23.41 -14.59
C ALA A 5 0.83 -22.21 -15.08
N THR A 6 0.19 -21.33 -15.85
CA THR A 6 0.85 -20.15 -16.42
C THR A 6 0.87 -19.07 -15.34
N TYR A 7 2.07 -18.66 -14.92
CA TYR A 7 2.22 -17.60 -13.92
C TYR A 7 1.64 -16.28 -14.46
N TYR A 8 0.66 -15.74 -13.75
CA TYR A 8 0.07 -14.46 -14.09
C TYR A 8 1.01 -13.31 -13.76
N VAL A 9 1.37 -12.53 -14.78
CA VAL A 9 2.14 -11.29 -14.63
C VAL A 9 1.14 -10.12 -14.54
N PRO A 10 1.00 -9.47 -13.38
CA PRO A 10 0.07 -8.38 -13.22
C PRO A 10 0.47 -7.18 -14.08
N HIS A 11 -0.52 -6.40 -14.50
CA HIS A 11 -0.29 -5.08 -15.07
C HIS A 11 0.35 -4.16 -14.00
N GLY A 12 1.14 -3.18 -14.44
CA GLY A 12 1.90 -2.31 -13.54
C GLY A 12 1.04 -1.70 -12.42
N SER A 13 1.38 -2.02 -11.17
CA SER A 13 0.68 -1.53 -9.99
C SER A 13 1.23 -0.19 -9.52
N ARG A 14 0.34 0.76 -9.25
CA ARG A 14 0.68 2.08 -8.67
C ARG A 14 0.82 2.04 -7.14
N TRP A 15 0.35 0.96 -6.50
CA TRP A 15 0.30 0.84 -5.04
C TRP A 15 1.67 0.91 -4.35
N PRO A 16 2.79 0.39 -4.91
CA PRO A 16 4.10 0.48 -4.27
C PRO A 16 4.56 1.92 -4.02
N ILE A 17 4.36 2.83 -4.99
CA ILE A 17 4.75 4.24 -4.84
C ILE A 17 3.93 4.91 -3.73
N PHE A 18 2.61 4.67 -3.71
CA PHE A 18 1.75 5.13 -2.63
C PHE A 18 2.20 4.58 -1.27
N GLY A 19 2.59 3.30 -1.21
CA GLY A 19 3.14 2.68 0.00
C GLY A 19 4.39 3.39 0.49
N SER A 20 5.35 3.65 -0.39
CA SER A 20 6.59 4.36 -0.04
C SER A 20 6.36 5.77 0.48
N VAL A 21 5.47 6.55 -0.16
CA VAL A 21 5.12 7.90 0.29
C VAL A 21 4.42 7.87 1.65
N SER A 22 3.50 6.92 1.83
CA SER A 22 2.77 6.76 3.10
C SER A 22 3.70 6.41 4.26
N MET A 23 4.63 5.48 4.02
CA MET A 23 5.67 5.10 4.99
C MET A 23 6.60 6.25 5.32
N PHE A 24 7.01 7.03 4.32
CA PHE A 24 7.82 8.22 4.53
C PHE A 24 7.12 9.23 5.43
N LEU A 25 5.85 9.55 5.16
CA LEU A 25 5.07 10.49 5.97
C LEU A 25 4.84 9.99 7.39
N LEU A 26 4.59 8.68 7.56
CA LEU A 26 4.44 8.05 8.87
C LEU A 26 5.72 8.22 9.71
N MET A 27 6.87 7.86 9.15
CA MET A 27 8.17 7.96 9.83
C MET A 27 8.57 9.41 10.09
N LEU A 28 8.33 10.30 9.12
CA LEU A 28 8.59 11.74 9.28
C LEU A 28 7.71 12.34 10.39
N GLY A 29 6.44 11.95 10.44
CA GLY A 29 5.53 12.35 11.51
C GLY A 29 5.95 11.84 12.87
N ALA A 30 6.34 10.56 12.96
CA ALA A 30 6.84 9.97 14.20
C ALA A 30 8.09 10.71 14.71
N ALA A 31 9.07 10.95 13.83
CA ALA A 31 10.27 11.70 14.17
C ALA A 31 9.95 13.12 14.66
N ASN A 32 9.08 13.86 13.95
CA ASN A 32 8.69 15.21 14.35
C ASN A 32 7.91 15.22 15.68
N LEU A 33 7.05 14.22 15.90
CA LEU A 33 6.28 14.11 17.14
C LEU A 33 7.20 13.87 18.35
N MET A 34 8.22 13.04 18.19
CA MET A 34 9.23 12.80 19.24
C MET A 34 10.13 14.01 19.51
N ASN A 35 10.21 14.96 18.58
CA ASN A 35 10.95 16.21 18.72
C ASN A 35 10.04 17.40 19.13
N GLU A 36 8.83 17.13 19.62
CA GLU A 36 7.82 18.12 20.04
C GLU A 36 7.46 19.16 18.96
N ALA A 37 7.69 18.83 17.68
CA ALA A 37 7.27 19.69 16.59
C ALA A 37 5.74 19.60 16.41
N ALA A 38 5.07 20.75 16.35
CA ALA A 38 3.60 20.84 16.23
C ALA A 38 3.03 20.09 15.01
N VAL A 39 3.84 19.89 13.97
CA VAL A 39 3.47 19.18 12.75
C VAL A 39 3.54 17.65 12.88
N GLY A 40 4.19 17.12 13.93
CA GLY A 40 4.46 15.70 14.09
C GLY A 40 3.21 14.83 14.17
N GLY A 41 2.28 15.17 15.06
CA GLY A 41 1.00 14.46 15.20
C GLY A 41 0.18 14.43 13.90
N PRO A 42 -0.07 15.58 13.26
CA PRO A 42 -0.75 15.64 11.97
C PRO A 42 -0.08 14.82 10.86
N LEU A 43 1.25 14.88 10.71
CA LEU A 43 1.99 14.09 9.72
C LEU A 43 1.88 12.59 9.98
N LEU A 44 1.99 12.18 11.24
CA LEU A 44 1.88 10.78 11.64
C LEU A 44 0.49 10.22 11.31
N ALA A 45 -0.57 10.97 11.64
CA ALA A 45 -1.94 10.62 11.34
C ALA A 45 -2.19 10.54 9.82
N LEU A 46 -1.64 11.49 9.05
CA LEU A 46 -1.73 11.48 7.59
C LEU A 46 -1.05 10.25 6.98
N GLY A 47 0.18 9.94 7.40
CA GLY A 47 0.91 8.76 6.95
C GLY A 47 0.17 7.47 7.27
N ALA A 48 -0.38 7.34 8.49
CA ALA A 48 -1.18 6.20 8.89
C ALA A 48 -2.46 6.05 8.06
N LEU A 49 -3.19 7.15 7.82
CA LEU A 49 -4.38 7.15 6.98
C LEU A 49 -4.06 6.72 5.54
N MET A 50 -2.96 7.23 4.97
CA MET A 50 -2.56 6.85 3.61
C MET A 50 -2.15 5.37 3.50
N ILE A 51 -1.49 4.80 4.53
CA ILE A 51 -1.23 3.35 4.59
C ILE A 51 -2.54 2.58 4.56
N VAL A 52 -3.51 2.96 5.40
CA VAL A 52 -4.81 2.28 5.46
C VAL A 52 -5.51 2.33 4.11
N VAL A 53 -5.57 3.50 3.47
CA VAL A 53 -6.16 3.67 2.12
C VAL A 53 -5.44 2.80 1.09
N MET A 54 -4.11 2.78 1.10
CA MET A 54 -3.30 1.97 0.18
C MET A 54 -3.55 0.47 0.37
N LEU A 55 -3.65 -0.01 1.61
CA LEU A 55 -3.96 -1.41 1.91
C LEU A 55 -5.34 -1.81 1.41
N PHE A 56 -6.37 -0.99 1.67
CA PHE A 56 -7.73 -1.25 1.17
C PHE A 56 -7.79 -1.25 -0.36
N GLY A 57 -7.12 -0.29 -1.01
CA GLY A 57 -7.06 -0.21 -2.47
C GLY A 57 -6.32 -1.39 -3.10
N TRP A 58 -5.12 -1.70 -2.60
CA TRP A 58 -4.29 -2.78 -3.13
C TRP A 58 -4.96 -4.13 -2.92
N PHE A 59 -5.43 -4.45 -1.72
CA PHE A 59 -6.11 -5.73 -1.49
C PHE A 59 -7.43 -5.83 -2.26
N GLY A 60 -8.14 -4.72 -2.46
CA GLY A 60 -9.31 -4.68 -3.34
C GLY A 60 -8.98 -5.08 -4.78
N ASP A 61 -7.85 -4.61 -5.32
CA ASP A 61 -7.40 -4.99 -6.66
C ASP A 61 -6.97 -6.45 -6.72
N VAL A 62 -6.24 -6.96 -5.73
CA VAL A 62 -5.87 -8.39 -5.62
C VAL A 62 -7.11 -9.28 -5.61
N ILE A 63 -8.14 -8.93 -4.83
CA ILE A 63 -9.40 -9.69 -4.78
C ILE A 63 -10.09 -9.68 -6.15
N ARG A 64 -10.14 -8.53 -6.84
CA ARG A 64 -10.74 -8.43 -8.18
C ARG A 64 -9.98 -9.24 -9.22
N GLU A 65 -8.66 -9.24 -9.17
CA GLU A 65 -7.82 -10.07 -10.04
C GLU A 65 -8.08 -11.56 -9.79
N SER A 66 -8.23 -11.96 -8.52
CA SER A 66 -8.57 -13.34 -8.15
C SER A 66 -9.94 -13.76 -8.65
N LEU A 67 -10.97 -12.93 -8.48
CA LEU A 67 -12.33 -13.21 -8.95
C LEU A 67 -12.44 -13.29 -10.48
N LYS A 68 -11.53 -12.64 -11.22
CA LYS A 68 -11.46 -12.71 -12.68
C LYS A 68 -10.81 -14.01 -13.19
N GLY A 69 -10.38 -14.90 -12.31
CA GLY A 69 -9.69 -16.14 -12.69
C GLY A 69 -8.32 -15.89 -13.31
N LEU A 70 -7.70 -14.73 -13.04
CA LEU A 70 -6.38 -14.40 -13.56
C LEU A 70 -5.27 -15.16 -12.82
N TYR A 71 -5.52 -15.56 -11.58
CA TYR A 71 -4.64 -16.48 -10.87
C TYR A 71 -5.04 -17.93 -11.25
N SER A 72 -4.18 -18.63 -12.00
CA SER A 72 -4.24 -20.08 -12.20
C SER A 72 -3.58 -20.82 -11.05
#